data_AF-A0AAT9THZ1-F1
#
_entry.id   AF-A0AAT9THZ1-F1
#
_cell.length_a   1.000
_cell.length_b   1.000
_cell.length_c   1.000
_cell.angle_alpha   90.00
_cell.angle_beta   90.00
_cell.angle_gamma   90.00
#
_symmetry.space_group_name_H-M   'P 1'
#
loop_
_entity.id
_entity.type
_entity.pdbx_description
1 polymer ?
#
loop_
_entity_poly.entity_id
_entity_poly.type
_entity_poly.pdbx_seq_one_letter_code
_entity_poly.pdbx_strand_id
1 'polypeptide(L)'
;MERYCILGNNTSDGMSLGTTTTAVDCRAKRVPKPYDHVLVVSGVYRAPSDAGSRYCREGPSDRRTYWSLVVAHRTVLVCFTYPNT
;
A
#
# COMPACT_ATOMS: atom_id res chain seq x y z
N MET A 1 -17.50 0.49 10.30
CA MET A 1 -16.62 -0.60 9.84
C MET A 1 -15.20 -0.17 10.17
N GLU A 2 -14.61 -0.77 11.20
CA GLU A 2 -13.27 -0.43 11.66
C GLU A 2 -12.26 -0.90 10.60
N ARG A 3 -11.70 0.04 9.86
CA ARG A 3 -10.72 -0.23 8.81
C ARG A 3 -9.36 0.06 9.42
N TYR A 4 -8.60 -0.99 9.69
CA TYR A 4 -7.20 -0.88 10.05
C TYR A 4 -6.39 -0.68 8.78
N CYS A 5 -5.61 0.40 8.76
CA CYS A 5 -4.67 0.77 7.72
C CYS A 5 -3.24 0.42 8.11
N ILE A 6 -2.32 0.51 7.16
CA ILE A 6 -0.89 0.26 7.33
C ILE A 6 -0.15 1.59 7.15
N LEU A 7 0.92 1.79 7.89
CA LEU A 7 1.78 2.97 7.73
C LEU A 7 2.84 2.75 6.65
N GLY A 8 3.07 3.79 5.86
CA GLY A 8 4.14 3.84 4.85
C GLY A 8 5.03 5.05 5.06
N ASN A 9 6.26 4.95 4.55
CA ASN A 9 7.17 6.08 4.44
C ASN A 9 7.90 6.12 3.10
N ASN A 10 7.98 7.31 2.50
CA ASN A 10 8.80 7.50 1.31
C ASN A 10 10.29 7.35 1.65
N THR A 11 11.03 6.70 0.77
CA THR A 11 12.49 6.57 0.80
C THR A 11 13.06 7.09 -0.53
N SER A 12 14.39 7.27 -0.61
CA SER A 12 15.06 7.65 -1.88
C SER A 12 14.80 6.65 -3.01
N ASP A 13 14.54 5.40 -2.65
CA ASP A 13 14.45 4.26 -3.57
C ASP A 13 13.00 3.78 -3.76
N GLY A 14 12.00 4.44 -3.15
CA GLY A 14 10.59 4.09 -3.28
C GLY A 14 9.75 4.33 -2.01
N MET A 15 8.91 3.36 -1.67
CA MET A 15 8.04 3.38 -0.48
C MET A 15 8.39 2.20 0.41
N SER A 16 8.69 2.47 1.68
CA SER A 16 8.85 1.46 2.72
C SER A 16 7.53 1.31 3.48
N LEU A 17 7.16 0.07 3.79
CA LEU A 17 5.91 -0.26 4.46
C LEU A 17 6.21 -0.80 5.86
N GLY A 18 5.51 -0.28 6.87
CA GLY A 18 5.57 -0.78 8.25
C GLY A 18 4.82 -2.11 8.41
N THR A 19 5.29 -3.16 7.73
CA THR A 19 4.55 -4.41 7.53
C THR A 19 4.37 -5.27 8.79
N THR A 20 5.14 -5.04 9.86
CA THR A 20 5.16 -5.94 11.02
C THR A 20 4.30 -5.51 12.21
N THR A 21 3.87 -4.24 12.33
CA THR A 21 3.15 -3.78 13.56
C THR A 21 2.43 -2.42 13.41
N THR A 22 2.01 -2.02 12.21
CA THR A 22 1.43 -0.67 11.99
C THR A 22 -0.07 -0.66 11.65
N ALA A 23 -0.86 -1.52 12.29
CA ALA A 23 -2.31 -1.41 12.21
C ALA A 23 -2.78 -0.12 12.90
N VAL A 24 -3.17 0.89 12.11
CA VAL A 24 -3.64 2.19 12.58
C VAL A 24 -5.08 2.45 12.13
N ASP A 25 -5.78 3.34 12.82
CA ASP A 25 -7.06 3.87 12.33
C ASP A 25 -6.81 4.57 10.97
N CYS A 26 -7.54 4.17 9.93
CA CYS A 26 -7.44 4.81 8.61
C CYS A 26 -7.72 6.32 8.59
N ARG A 27 -8.39 6.85 9.63
CA ARG A 27 -8.68 8.28 9.81
C ARG A 27 -7.72 8.97 10.79
N ALA A 28 -6.64 8.31 11.19
CA ALA A 28 -5.65 8.86 12.10
C ALA A 28 -5.12 10.21 11.57
N LYS A 29 -5.37 11.28 12.32
CA LYS A 29 -4.86 12.63 12.00
C LYS A 29 -3.38 12.81 12.36
N ARG A 30 -2.83 11.88 13.13
CA ARG A 30 -1.43 11.90 13.59
C ARG A 30 -0.77 10.59 13.21
N VAL A 31 0.21 10.68 12.33
CA VAL A 31 1.05 9.55 11.92
C VAL A 31 2.36 9.65 12.70
N PRO A 32 2.77 8.60 13.44
CA PRO A 32 4.04 8.61 14.17
C PRO A 32 5.22 8.60 13.20
N LYS A 33 6.24 9.42 13.49
CA LYS A 33 7.52 9.35 12.76
C LYS A 33 8.13 7.95 12.93
N PRO A 34 8.78 7.38 11.90
CA PRO A 34 9.20 8.03 10.65
C PRO A 34 8.16 8.02 9.53
N TYR A 35 6.93 7.57 9.79
CA TYR A 35 5.90 7.41 8.77
C TYR A 35 5.22 8.74 8.45
N ASP A 36 4.84 8.90 7.18
CA ASP A 36 4.15 10.08 6.66
C ASP A 36 2.86 9.71 5.88
N HIS A 37 2.61 8.43 5.62
CA HIS A 37 1.40 7.96 4.91
C HIS A 37 0.60 6.92 5.69
N VAL A 38 -0.73 7.00 5.55
CA VAL A 38 -1.68 5.98 5.97
C VAL A 38 -2.26 5.33 4.71
N LEU A 39 -2.13 4.02 4.57
CA LEU A 39 -2.49 3.28 3.36
C LEU A 39 -3.43 2.12 3.68
N VAL A 40 -4.31 1.80 2.74
CA VAL A 40 -5.13 0.57 2.76
C VAL A 40 -4.62 -0.44 1.76
N VAL A 41 -4.82 -1.73 2.03
CA VAL A 41 -4.74 -2.76 1.00
C VAL A 41 -5.92 -2.56 0.05
N SER A 42 -5.62 -2.31 -1.22
CA SER A 42 -6.61 -2.14 -2.30
C SER A 42 -6.84 -3.42 -3.10
N GLY A 43 -5.86 -4.33 -3.11
CA GLY A 43 -5.97 -5.60 -3.82
C GLY A 43 -4.82 -6.54 -3.53
N VAL A 44 -5.05 -7.83 -3.77
CA VAL A 44 -4.05 -8.89 -3.67
C VAL A 44 -4.16 -9.75 -4.91
N TYR A 45 -3.06 -9.87 -5.65
CA TYR A 45 -3.02 -10.53 -6.95
C TYR A 45 -1.89 -11.54 -7.01
N ARG A 46 -1.95 -12.46 -7.98
CA ARG A 46 -0.78 -13.26 -8.35
C ARG A 46 0.27 -12.33 -8.97
N ALA A 47 1.50 -12.40 -8.51
CA ALA A 47 2.59 -11.57 -9.02
C ALA A 47 3.03 -12.05 -10.42
N PRO A 48 2.96 -11.19 -11.46
CA PRO A 48 3.64 -11.46 -12.71
C PRO A 48 5.17 -11.31 -12.55
N SER A 49 5.95 -11.77 -13.54
CA SER A 49 7.42 -11.73 -13.50
C SER A 49 7.99 -10.32 -13.34
N ASP A 50 7.29 -9.32 -13.87
CA ASP A 50 7.61 -7.90 -13.88
C ASP A 50 6.70 -7.08 -12.93
N ALA A 51 6.17 -7.74 -11.88
CA ALA A 51 5.22 -7.18 -10.91
C ALA A 51 5.61 -5.78 -10.41
N GLY A 52 4.59 -4.92 -10.27
CA GLY A 52 4.73 -3.56 -9.80
C GLY A 52 3.39 -2.82 -9.75
N SER A 53 3.40 -1.58 -9.26
CA SER A 53 2.19 -0.81 -8.97
C SER A 53 1.29 -0.52 -10.16
N ARG A 54 1.79 -0.62 -11.40
CA ARG A 54 0.97 -0.50 -12.62
C ARG A 54 -0.15 -1.55 -12.69
N TYR A 55 0.08 -2.74 -12.13
CA TYR A 55 -0.90 -3.83 -12.08
C TYR A 55 -1.97 -3.62 -11.01
N CYS A 56 -1.83 -2.60 -10.15
CA CYS A 56 -2.80 -2.29 -9.12
C CYS A 56 -3.96 -1.40 -9.61
N ARG A 57 -3.84 -0.82 -10.80
CA ARG A 57 -4.88 0.07 -11.36
C ARG A 57 -6.07 -0.75 -11.84
N GLU A 58 -7.28 -0.29 -11.52
CA GLU A 58 -8.53 -0.97 -11.93
C GLU A 58 -8.97 -0.63 -13.36
N GLY A 59 -8.13 0.08 -14.13
CA GLY A 59 -8.38 0.41 -15.53
C GLY A 59 -7.59 1.62 -16.00
N PRO A 60 -7.68 1.97 -17.29
CA PRO A 60 -6.92 3.09 -17.88
C PRO A 60 -7.35 4.46 -17.33
N SER A 61 -8.58 4.58 -16.83
CA SER A 61 -9.11 5.82 -16.24
C SER A 61 -8.86 5.94 -14.73
N ASP A 62 -8.27 4.93 -14.09
CA ASP A 62 -7.96 4.98 -12.66
C ASP A 62 -6.77 5.92 -12.42
N ARG A 63 -7.05 7.05 -11.75
CA ARG A 63 -6.09 8.10 -11.42
C ARG A 63 -5.52 7.98 -10.01
N ARG A 64 -5.89 6.94 -9.25
CA ARG A 64 -5.36 6.73 -7.90
C ARG A 64 -3.86 6.44 -7.95
N THR A 65 -3.15 6.95 -6.95
CA THR A 65 -1.75 6.59 -6.72
C THR A 65 -1.69 5.22 -6.04
N TYR A 66 -0.80 4.36 -6.53
CA TYR A 66 -0.61 3.01 -6.01
C TYR A 66 0.82 2.73 -5.65
N TRP A 67 0.97 1.98 -4.57
CA TRP A 67 2.19 1.29 -4.19
C TRP A 67 1.96 -0.20 -4.21
N SER A 68 3.03 -0.97 -4.31
CA SER A 68 2.94 -2.42 -4.34
C SER A 68 4.08 -3.09 -3.62
N LEU A 69 3.80 -4.21 -2.99
CA LEU A 69 4.80 -5.09 -2.39
C LEU A 69 4.65 -6.48 -2.97
N VAL A 70 5.76 -7.06 -3.40
CA VAL A 70 5.80 -8.46 -3.81
C VAL A 70 6.24 -9.30 -2.61
N VAL A 71 5.42 -10.29 -2.23
CA VAL A 71 5.64 -11.16 -1.07
C VAL A 71 5.58 -12.64 -1.45
N ALA A 72 5.71 -13.53 -0.46
CA ALA A 72 5.59 -14.97 -0.61
C ALA A 72 6.46 -15.52 -1.76
N HIS A 73 7.79 -15.38 -1.65
CA HIS A 73 8.74 -15.83 -2.66
C HIS A 73 8.45 -15.33 -4.08
N ARG A 74 8.04 -14.07 -4.19
CA ARG A 74 7.72 -13.41 -5.47
C ARG A 74 6.47 -13.93 -6.19
N THR A 75 5.54 -14.55 -5.48
CA THR A 75 4.32 -15.12 -6.08
C THR A 75 3.07 -14.28 -5.86
N VAL A 76 3.08 -13.35 -4.89
CA VAL A 76 1.93 -12.53 -4.52
C VAL A 76 2.28 -11.05 -4.61
N LEU A 77 1.44 -10.28 -5.29
CA LEU A 77 1.50 -8.83 -5.38
C LEU A 77 0.40 -8.24 -4.50
N VAL A 78 0.79 -7.48 -3.48
CA VAL A 78 -0.13 -6.73 -2.62
C VAL A 78 -0.11 -5.27 -3.05
N CYS A 79 -1.29 -4.70 -3.28
CA CYS A 79 -1.48 -3.34 -3.74
C CYS A 79 -1.98 -2.44 -2.61
N PHE A 80 -1.43 -1.23 -2.52
CA PHE A 80 -1.76 -0.25 -1.51
C PHE A 80 -2.16 1.07 -2.17
N THR A 81 -3.13 1.76 -1.58
CA THR A 81 -3.53 3.11 -1.99
C THR A 81 -4.01 3.90 -0.78
N TYR A 82 -4.32 5.17 -0.98
CA TYR A 82 -4.93 5.97 0.07
C TYR A 82 -6.35 5.47 0.41
N PRO A 83 -6.77 5.54 1.68
CA PRO A 83 -8.15 5.24 2.04
C PRO A 83 -9.11 6.14 1.25
N ASN A 84 -10.22 5.58 0.75
CA ASN A 84 -11.32 6.40 0.27
C ASN A 84 -11.86 7.23 1.45
N THR A 85 -11.84 8.55 1.32
CA THR A 85 -12.40 9.51 2.30
C THR A 85 -13.89 9.32 2.49
#